data_AF-A0A2G5VCL6-F1
#
_entry.id   AF-A0A2G5VCL6-F1
#
_cell.length_a   1.000
_cell.length_b   1.000
_cell.length_c   1.000
_cell.angle_alpha   90.00
_cell.angle_beta   90.00
_cell.angle_gamma   90.00
#
_symmetry.space_group_name_H-M   'P 1'
#
loop_
_entity.id
_entity.type
_entity.pdbx_description
1 polymer ?
#
loop_
_entity_poly.entity_id
_entity_poly.type
_entity_poly.pdbx_seq_one_letter_code
_entity_poly.pdbx_strand_id
1 'polypeptide(L)'
;MKFLSILLIFLLFSSLSQADYKMVAVNGAPELKDSYPYKVTFGTSWEACLATCRTFPDSLTCDMIYLSGDRCSFYCHGDYNKIRNDGSESTMANEMVAIKLDIPDGECLGSASDTIDSQTGSSSALATDIKSIGITVTPESYDITYNYADVCNRPFRTGIPCEKTCPSRMYSFRGTISMENGKTVANGPWNQCVTKCLHDENCILAASNTYTACVFFGIETFTELTLSDSYEIDSTATEYLAIKLINTTPDLNCPADENAVFSNTMDVTSFLEEGRDHINLHMILKKTGNTVNVEWFEPNQYG
;
A
#
# COMPACT_ATOMS: atom_id res chain seq x y z
N MET A 1 33.27 -50.05 29.21
CA MET A 1 33.20 -49.45 27.86
C MET A 1 31.83 -48.81 27.71
N LYS A 2 31.74 -47.48 27.75
CA LYS A 2 30.50 -46.72 27.54
C LYS A 2 30.52 -46.22 26.09
N PHE A 3 29.63 -46.73 25.26
CA PHE A 3 29.40 -46.21 23.91
C PHE A 3 28.51 -44.97 24.03
N LEU A 4 29.10 -43.80 23.83
CA LEU A 4 28.39 -42.54 23.65
C LEU A 4 27.82 -42.57 22.22
N SER A 5 26.50 -42.77 22.08
CA SER A 5 25.83 -42.59 20.78
C SER A 5 25.86 -41.11 20.44
N ILE A 6 26.72 -40.75 19.49
CA ILE A 6 26.71 -39.45 18.83
C ILE A 6 25.39 -39.40 18.06
N LEU A 7 24.42 -38.71 18.65
CA LEU A 7 23.20 -38.28 17.97
C LEU A 7 23.65 -37.27 16.91
N LEU A 8 23.95 -37.78 15.72
CA LEU A 8 24.16 -36.98 14.52
C LEU A 8 22.79 -36.37 14.19
N ILE A 9 22.51 -35.22 14.78
CA ILE A 9 21.45 -34.34 14.33
C ILE A 9 21.92 -33.87 12.96
N PHE A 10 21.56 -34.64 11.93
CA PHE A 10 21.44 -34.12 10.57
C PHE A 10 20.38 -33.03 10.66
N LEU A 11 20.82 -31.81 10.97
CA LEU A 11 20.19 -30.61 10.49
C LEU A 11 20.21 -30.73 8.98
N LEU A 12 19.16 -31.37 8.44
CA LEU A 12 18.67 -31.13 7.11
C LEU A 12 18.28 -29.64 7.08
N PHE A 13 19.28 -28.77 7.03
CA PHE A 13 19.17 -27.59 6.21
C PHE A 13 19.00 -28.16 4.80
N SER A 14 17.76 -28.50 4.45
CA SER A 14 17.32 -28.36 3.08
C SER A 14 17.84 -27.01 2.66
N SER A 15 18.85 -27.00 1.80
CA SER A 15 19.19 -25.84 1.00
C SER A 15 17.91 -25.54 0.22
N LEU A 16 16.98 -24.79 0.84
CA LEU A 16 16.10 -23.93 0.09
C LEU A 16 17.06 -23.19 -0.81
N SER A 17 17.00 -23.45 -2.12
CA SER A 17 17.66 -22.59 -3.09
C SER A 17 17.22 -21.19 -2.73
N GLN A 18 18.13 -20.43 -2.12
CA GLN A 18 17.89 -19.05 -1.80
C GLN A 18 17.60 -18.42 -3.16
N ALA A 19 16.37 -17.94 -3.37
CA ALA A 19 16.08 -17.19 -4.58
C ALA A 19 17.11 -16.05 -4.63
N ASP A 20 17.99 -16.08 -5.63
CA ASP A 20 18.94 -15.01 -5.84
C ASP A 20 18.14 -13.82 -6.38
N TYR A 21 17.70 -12.95 -5.46
CA TYR A 21 17.04 -11.72 -5.85
C TYR A 21 18.05 -10.73 -6.40
N LYS A 22 17.65 -9.96 -7.42
CA LYS A 22 18.43 -8.82 -7.92
C LYS A 22 17.60 -7.55 -7.88
N MET A 23 18.29 -6.44 -7.64
CA MET A 23 17.70 -5.12 -7.85
C MET A 23 17.99 -4.72 -9.30
N VAL A 24 16.95 -4.67 -10.13
CA VAL A 24 17.04 -4.25 -11.53
C VAL A 24 16.64 -2.79 -11.63
N ALA A 25 17.55 -1.96 -12.14
CA ALA A 25 17.41 -0.52 -12.16
C ALA A 25 17.01 0.02 -13.54
N VAL A 26 16.12 1.00 -13.56
CA VAL A 26 15.63 1.71 -14.75
C VAL A 26 15.46 3.19 -14.44
N ASN A 27 15.55 4.05 -15.46
CA ASN A 27 15.19 5.46 -15.31
C ASN A 27 13.68 5.60 -15.24
N GLY A 28 13.20 6.39 -14.29
CA GLY A 28 11.77 6.51 -14.03
C GLY A 28 11.47 6.99 -12.63
N ALA A 29 10.18 7.19 -12.37
CA ALA A 29 9.64 7.52 -11.07
C ALA A 29 8.29 6.84 -10.85
N PRO A 30 7.95 6.47 -9.60
CA PRO A 30 6.61 5.99 -9.29
C PRO A 30 5.58 7.11 -9.45
N GLU A 31 4.34 6.74 -9.76
CA GLU A 31 3.21 7.66 -9.72
C GLU A 31 2.95 8.08 -8.26
N LEU A 32 3.36 9.31 -7.90
CA LEU A 32 3.36 9.77 -6.50
C LEU A 32 1.98 9.88 -5.87
N LYS A 33 0.94 10.08 -6.69
CA LYS A 33 -0.46 10.12 -6.24
C LYS A 33 -0.88 8.80 -5.59
N ASP A 34 -0.46 7.68 -6.16
CA ASP A 34 -0.90 6.34 -5.80
C ASP A 34 0.25 5.47 -5.26
N SER A 35 1.28 6.10 -4.69
CA SER A 35 2.42 5.40 -4.09
C SER A 35 2.77 5.85 -2.67
N TYR A 36 3.14 4.92 -1.80
CA TYR A 36 3.21 5.13 -0.35
C TYR A 36 4.49 4.52 0.23
N PRO A 37 5.65 5.20 0.11
CA PRO A 37 6.89 4.66 0.65
C PRO A 37 6.77 4.40 2.15
N TYR A 38 7.40 3.34 2.65
CA TYR A 38 7.39 2.99 4.09
C TYR A 38 8.66 3.48 4.81
N LYS A 39 9.60 4.08 4.07
CA LYS A 39 10.84 4.65 4.59
C LYS A 39 11.40 5.63 3.58
N VAL A 40 12.00 6.71 4.08
CA VAL A 40 12.70 7.69 3.26
C VAL A 40 14.02 8.08 3.93
N THR A 41 15.08 8.22 3.13
CA THR A 41 16.39 8.71 3.58
C THR A 41 16.88 9.83 2.65
N PHE A 42 17.73 10.72 3.17
CA PHE A 42 18.33 11.85 2.44
C PHE A 42 19.85 11.80 2.53
N GLY A 43 20.55 12.56 1.68
CA GLY A 43 22.02 12.60 1.65
C GLY A 43 22.65 11.23 1.39
N THR A 44 21.93 10.29 0.78
CA THR A 44 22.35 8.90 0.60
C THR A 44 22.71 8.65 -0.86
N SER A 45 23.84 7.98 -1.13
CA SER A 45 24.19 7.60 -2.50
C SER A 45 23.28 6.47 -3.01
N TRP A 46 23.17 6.35 -4.33
CA TRP A 46 22.41 5.27 -4.96
C TRP A 46 22.81 3.87 -4.45
N GLU A 47 24.10 3.62 -4.34
CA GLU A 47 24.65 2.36 -3.84
C GLU A 47 24.26 2.09 -2.40
N ALA A 48 24.23 3.13 -1.55
CA ALA A 48 23.80 3.00 -0.16
C ALA A 48 22.29 2.73 -0.06
N CYS A 49 21.48 3.25 -0.98
CA CYS A 49 20.06 2.94 -1.05
C CYS A 49 19.85 1.48 -1.47
N LEU A 50 20.52 1.04 -2.54
CA LEU A 50 20.53 -0.37 -2.96
C LEU A 50 20.99 -1.30 -1.84
N ALA A 51 22.05 -0.93 -1.11
CA ALA A 51 22.55 -1.72 0.01
C ALA A 51 21.51 -1.84 1.13
N THR A 52 20.84 -0.74 1.49
CA THR A 52 19.77 -0.73 2.49
C THR A 52 18.67 -1.71 2.12
N CYS A 53 18.19 -1.67 0.88
CA CYS A 53 17.13 -2.57 0.41
C CYS A 53 17.55 -4.04 0.37
N ARG A 54 18.86 -4.33 0.24
CA ARG A 54 19.39 -5.70 0.15
C ARG A 54 19.76 -6.30 1.49
N THR A 55 19.89 -5.50 2.55
CA THR A 55 20.35 -5.96 3.87
C THR A 55 19.20 -6.13 4.85
N PHE A 56 19.34 -7.10 5.76
CA PHE A 56 18.38 -7.29 6.85
C PHE A 56 18.43 -6.09 7.82
N PRO A 57 17.29 -5.59 8.34
CA PRO A 57 15.92 -6.13 8.16
C PRO A 57 15.18 -5.60 6.93
N ASP A 58 15.62 -4.49 6.34
CA ASP A 58 14.92 -3.80 5.24
C ASP A 58 14.69 -4.71 4.02
N SER A 59 15.56 -5.68 3.76
CA SER A 59 15.38 -6.68 2.69
C SER A 59 14.11 -7.52 2.78
N LEU A 60 13.42 -7.55 3.93
CA LEU A 60 12.13 -8.23 4.07
C LEU A 60 10.94 -7.38 3.59
N THR A 61 11.08 -6.06 3.64
CA THR A 61 10.02 -5.07 3.28
C THR A 61 10.30 -4.35 1.98
N CYS A 62 11.58 -4.21 1.59
CA CYS A 62 11.97 -3.41 0.45
C CYS A 62 11.86 -4.22 -0.85
N ASP A 63 10.90 -3.82 -1.67
CA ASP A 63 10.63 -4.41 -2.98
C ASP A 63 10.93 -3.43 -4.11
N MET A 64 10.89 -2.12 -3.83
CA MET A 64 11.29 -1.10 -4.79
C MET A 64 11.98 0.07 -4.08
N ILE A 65 12.98 0.65 -4.75
CA ILE A 65 13.63 1.91 -4.37
C ILE A 65 13.35 2.94 -5.44
N TYR A 66 13.08 4.17 -5.03
CA TYR A 66 13.05 5.34 -5.89
C TYR A 66 14.07 6.37 -5.39
N LEU A 67 15.04 6.71 -6.23
CA LEU A 67 16.00 7.80 -6.02
C LEU A 67 15.52 9.03 -6.79
N SER A 68 15.53 10.19 -6.13
CA SER A 68 15.31 11.49 -6.74
C SER A 68 16.22 12.52 -6.09
N GLY A 69 17.27 12.94 -6.80
CA GLY A 69 18.32 13.78 -6.20
C GLY A 69 19.12 12.96 -5.17
N ASP A 70 19.12 13.38 -3.90
CA ASP A 70 19.75 12.68 -2.79
C ASP A 70 18.75 11.94 -1.88
N ARG A 71 17.47 11.94 -2.25
CA ARG A 71 16.38 11.27 -1.52
C ARG A 71 16.18 9.85 -2.05
N CYS A 72 16.16 8.88 -1.14
CA CYS A 72 15.77 7.50 -1.42
C CYS A 72 14.48 7.16 -0.70
N SER A 73 13.51 6.68 -1.47
CA SER A 73 12.19 6.24 -0.99
C SER A 73 12.07 4.73 -1.20
N PHE A 74 11.67 4.02 -0.15
CA PHE A 74 11.61 2.55 -0.14
C PHE A 74 10.16 2.10 -0.06
N TYR A 75 9.79 1.11 -0.86
CA TYR A 75 8.41 0.66 -1.01
C TYR A 75 8.29 -0.84 -0.83
N CYS A 76 7.16 -1.28 -0.28
CA CYS A 76 6.73 -2.67 -0.22
C CYS A 76 5.76 -2.97 -1.37
N HIS A 77 5.64 -4.22 -1.79
CA HIS A 77 4.60 -4.64 -2.73
C HIS A 77 3.19 -4.21 -2.26
N GLY A 78 2.42 -3.58 -3.15
CA GLY A 78 1.10 -3.02 -2.85
C GLY A 78 1.12 -1.52 -2.51
N ASP A 79 2.29 -0.97 -2.18
CA ASP A 79 2.47 0.46 -1.94
C ASP A 79 2.73 1.27 -3.21
N TYR A 80 2.81 0.63 -4.38
CA TYR A 80 3.05 1.29 -5.67
C TYR A 80 2.48 0.42 -6.81
N ASN A 81 1.96 1.04 -7.86
CA ASN A 81 1.31 0.30 -8.97
C ASN A 81 1.80 0.71 -10.35
N LYS A 82 2.48 1.85 -10.49
CA LYS A 82 2.90 2.36 -11.77
C LYS A 82 4.20 3.12 -11.62
N ILE A 83 5.13 2.84 -12.54
CA ILE A 83 6.41 3.53 -12.65
C ILE A 83 6.46 4.10 -14.06
N ARG A 84 6.76 5.39 -14.19
CA ARG A 84 6.99 6.04 -15.50
C ARG A 84 8.27 5.45 -16.12
N ASN A 85 8.22 5.14 -17.41
CA ASN A 85 9.37 4.65 -18.16
C ASN A 85 10.03 5.81 -18.91
N ASP A 86 11.16 6.31 -18.40
CA ASP A 86 11.88 7.43 -19.02
C ASP A 86 12.87 6.95 -20.11
N GLY A 87 12.93 5.65 -20.36
CA GLY A 87 13.83 5.05 -21.34
C GLY A 87 15.31 5.30 -21.03
N SER A 88 16.14 5.31 -22.07
CA SER A 88 17.57 5.59 -21.97
C SER A 88 17.92 7.07 -22.09
N GLU A 89 16.93 7.94 -22.35
CA GLU A 89 17.19 9.36 -22.57
C GLU A 89 17.42 10.08 -21.24
N SER A 90 18.55 10.78 -21.16
CA SER A 90 19.07 11.42 -19.95
C SER A 90 18.33 12.69 -19.53
N THR A 91 17.08 12.89 -19.98
CA THR A 91 16.38 14.18 -19.90
C THR A 91 15.91 14.50 -18.47
N MET A 92 15.81 13.49 -17.59
CA MET A 92 15.49 13.64 -16.16
C MET A 92 16.62 13.05 -15.29
N ALA A 93 17.82 13.65 -15.41
CA ALA A 93 19.11 13.09 -15.01
C ALA A 93 19.32 12.57 -13.57
N ASN A 94 18.32 12.52 -12.68
CA ASN A 94 18.49 12.08 -11.29
C ASN A 94 17.32 11.25 -10.72
N GLU A 95 16.39 10.78 -11.56
CA GLU A 95 15.29 9.90 -11.13
C GLU A 95 15.53 8.45 -11.57
N MET A 96 15.66 7.55 -10.61
CA MET A 96 15.93 6.14 -10.87
C MET A 96 15.09 5.26 -9.96
N VAL A 97 14.57 4.18 -10.53
CA VAL A 97 13.89 3.14 -9.77
C VAL A 97 14.69 1.85 -9.85
N ALA A 98 14.77 1.12 -8.73
CA ALA A 98 15.20 -0.27 -8.75
C ALA A 98 14.14 -1.17 -8.13
N ILE A 99 13.78 -2.23 -8.86
CA ILE A 99 12.80 -3.22 -8.44
C ILE A 99 13.54 -4.48 -8.02
N LYS A 100 13.16 -5.05 -6.88
CA LYS A 100 13.65 -6.32 -6.38
C LYS A 100 12.92 -7.45 -7.11
N LEU A 101 13.64 -8.21 -7.92
CA LEU A 101 13.09 -9.30 -8.71
C LEU A 101 13.70 -10.63 -8.26
N ASP A 102 12.86 -11.65 -8.22
CA ASP A 102 13.30 -13.04 -8.11
C ASP A 102 13.75 -13.47 -9.50
N ILE A 103 15.04 -13.72 -9.69
CA ILE A 103 15.57 -14.12 -11.00
C ILE A 103 15.88 -15.62 -10.98
N PRO A 104 15.07 -16.45 -11.65
CA PRO A 104 15.38 -17.87 -11.82
C PRO A 104 16.78 -18.03 -12.42
N ASP A 105 17.58 -18.93 -11.84
CA ASP A 105 18.97 -19.21 -12.26
C ASP A 105 19.96 -18.02 -12.14
N GLY A 106 19.52 -16.89 -11.56
CA GLY A 106 20.39 -15.75 -11.26
C GLY A 106 20.91 -14.99 -12.48
N GLU A 107 20.39 -15.21 -13.69
CA GLU A 107 20.80 -14.49 -14.90
C GLU A 107 19.74 -13.48 -15.35
N CYS A 108 20.14 -12.21 -15.53
CA CYS A 108 19.24 -11.21 -16.11
C CYS A 108 19.04 -11.50 -17.60
N LEU A 109 17.88 -11.11 -18.13
CA LEU A 109 17.62 -11.15 -19.57
C LEU A 109 18.40 -10.06 -20.31
N GLY A 110 18.29 -10.04 -21.64
CA GLY A 110 19.08 -9.18 -22.53
C GLY A 110 18.98 -7.68 -22.25
N SER A 111 17.90 -7.23 -21.58
CA SER A 111 17.75 -5.86 -21.10
C SER A 111 17.10 -5.80 -19.70
N ALA A 112 17.20 -4.64 -19.04
CA ALA A 112 16.51 -4.39 -17.77
C ALA A 112 14.99 -4.50 -17.93
N SER A 113 14.43 -3.96 -19.02
CA SER A 113 13.00 -4.03 -19.33
C SER A 113 12.54 -5.47 -19.54
N ASP A 114 13.27 -6.28 -20.31
CA ASP A 114 12.93 -7.70 -20.49
C ASP A 114 12.97 -8.45 -19.16
N THR A 115 13.99 -8.17 -18.34
CA THR A 115 14.13 -8.79 -17.02
C THR A 115 12.95 -8.43 -16.11
N ILE A 116 12.51 -7.17 -16.12
CA ILE A 116 11.35 -6.70 -15.35
C ILE A 116 10.05 -7.33 -15.87
N ASP A 117 9.84 -7.38 -17.19
CA ASP A 117 8.63 -7.96 -17.81
C ASP A 117 8.51 -9.47 -17.55
N SER A 118 9.65 -10.15 -17.36
CA SER A 118 9.67 -11.58 -17.01
C SER A 118 9.21 -11.88 -15.58
N GLN A 119 8.99 -10.86 -14.76
CA GLN A 119 8.60 -11.04 -13.36
C GLN A 119 7.20 -11.64 -13.26
N THR A 120 7.15 -12.94 -12.97
CA THR A 120 5.98 -13.65 -12.47
C THR A 120 6.39 -14.37 -11.19
N GLY A 121 6.07 -13.81 -10.03
CA GLY A 121 6.68 -14.26 -8.79
C GLY A 121 5.78 -14.12 -7.57
N SER A 122 6.23 -14.72 -6.48
CA SER A 122 5.58 -14.55 -5.18
C SER A 122 5.82 -13.13 -4.68
N SER A 123 4.84 -12.57 -4.00
CA SER A 123 5.02 -11.31 -3.29
C SER A 123 5.94 -11.47 -2.07
N SER A 124 6.41 -10.35 -1.54
CA SER A 124 7.15 -10.34 -0.27
C SER A 124 6.26 -10.85 0.87
N ALA A 125 6.86 -11.52 1.86
CA ALA A 125 6.13 -12.07 3.01
C ALA A 125 5.36 -11.00 3.83
N LEU A 126 5.73 -9.73 3.65
CA LEU A 126 5.12 -8.57 4.30
C LEU A 126 4.05 -7.90 3.43
N ALA A 127 3.80 -8.39 2.21
CA ALA A 127 2.72 -7.97 1.34
C ALA A 127 1.42 -8.70 1.70
N THR A 128 0.75 -8.27 2.78
CA THR A 128 -0.44 -8.94 3.30
C THR A 128 -1.51 -9.11 2.22
N ASP A 129 -2.04 -10.32 2.10
CA ASP A 129 -3.03 -10.76 1.11
C ASP A 129 -2.63 -10.69 -0.36
N ILE A 130 -1.42 -10.23 -0.69
CA ILE A 130 -0.91 -10.34 -2.06
C ILE A 130 -0.27 -11.72 -2.19
N LYS A 131 -0.68 -12.50 -3.18
CA LYS A 131 -0.14 -13.84 -3.48
C LYS A 131 0.98 -13.81 -4.50
N SER A 132 0.83 -12.97 -5.52
CA SER A 132 1.82 -12.87 -6.59
C SER A 132 1.81 -11.47 -7.22
N ILE A 133 2.89 -11.18 -7.91
CA ILE A 133 3.07 -9.93 -8.66
C ILE A 133 3.27 -10.24 -10.14
N GLY A 134 2.83 -9.32 -10.99
CA GLY A 134 3.14 -9.29 -12.41
C GLY A 134 3.45 -7.87 -12.83
N ILE A 135 4.42 -7.70 -13.72
CA ILE A 135 4.79 -6.38 -14.26
C ILE A 135 4.61 -6.42 -15.76
N THR A 136 3.89 -5.45 -16.32
CA THR A 136 3.76 -5.26 -17.76
C THR A 136 4.55 -4.04 -18.18
N VAL A 137 5.45 -4.20 -19.14
CA VAL A 137 6.29 -3.11 -19.63
C VAL A 137 5.71 -2.51 -20.91
N THR A 138 5.54 -1.19 -20.90
CA THR A 138 5.14 -0.38 -22.07
C THR A 138 6.21 0.68 -22.37
N PRO A 139 6.15 1.35 -23.53
CA PRO A 139 7.04 2.47 -23.81
C PRO A 139 6.95 3.62 -22.80
N GLU A 140 5.81 3.76 -22.11
CA GLU A 140 5.52 4.90 -21.22
C GLU A 140 5.59 4.51 -19.74
N SER A 141 5.45 3.22 -19.40
CA SER A 141 5.29 2.75 -18.03
C SER A 141 5.76 1.32 -17.79
N TYR A 142 6.06 1.04 -16.53
CA TYR A 142 6.02 -0.30 -15.94
C TYR A 142 4.75 -0.35 -15.07
N ASP A 143 3.76 -1.13 -15.49
CA ASP A 143 2.48 -1.27 -14.78
C ASP A 143 2.51 -2.53 -13.91
N ILE A 144 2.37 -2.35 -12.60
CA ILE A 144 2.46 -3.41 -11.60
C ILE A 144 1.06 -3.89 -11.24
N THR A 145 0.87 -5.19 -11.38
CA THR A 145 -0.35 -5.90 -11.04
C THR A 145 -0.11 -6.82 -9.85
N TYR A 146 -1.11 -6.88 -8.98
CA TYR A 146 -1.07 -7.68 -7.76
C TYR A 146 -2.25 -8.64 -7.77
N ASN A 147 -1.96 -9.93 -7.59
CA ASN A 147 -2.98 -10.95 -7.41
C ASN A 147 -3.24 -11.12 -5.92
N TYR A 148 -4.43 -10.74 -5.48
CA TYR A 148 -4.81 -10.83 -4.07
C TYR A 148 -5.38 -12.21 -3.73
N ALA A 149 -5.30 -12.57 -2.45
CA ALA A 149 -5.85 -13.82 -1.94
C ALA A 149 -7.37 -13.87 -2.08
N ASP A 150 -8.00 -12.74 -1.80
CA ASP A 150 -9.37 -12.37 -2.15
C ASP A 150 -9.30 -11.07 -2.95
N VAL A 151 -10.00 -11.02 -4.09
CA VAL A 151 -10.04 -9.85 -4.97
C VAL A 151 -10.64 -8.61 -4.26
N CYS A 152 -11.47 -8.82 -3.23
CA CYS A 152 -12.01 -7.74 -2.42
C CYS A 152 -10.99 -7.09 -1.49
N ASN A 153 -9.83 -7.72 -1.26
CA ASN A 153 -8.74 -7.13 -0.50
C ASN A 153 -7.94 -6.10 -1.30
N ARG A 154 -8.16 -6.02 -2.61
CA ARG A 154 -7.53 -5.03 -3.47
C ARG A 154 -8.04 -3.63 -3.11
N PRO A 155 -7.15 -2.69 -2.73
CA PRO A 155 -7.54 -1.31 -2.49
C PRO A 155 -8.19 -0.69 -3.73
N PHE A 156 -9.25 0.09 -3.51
CA PHE A 156 -9.83 0.94 -4.55
C PHE A 156 -8.85 2.04 -4.94
N ARG A 157 -8.79 2.33 -6.24
CA ARG A 157 -8.00 3.43 -6.82
C ARG A 157 -8.76 3.98 -8.02
N THR A 158 -8.53 5.26 -8.32
CA THR A 158 -9.10 5.87 -9.52
C THR A 158 -8.67 5.07 -10.76
N GLY A 159 -9.62 4.71 -11.62
CA GLY A 159 -9.34 3.90 -12.82
C GLY A 159 -9.34 2.37 -12.60
N ILE A 160 -9.37 1.87 -11.35
CA ILE A 160 -9.65 0.45 -11.08
C ILE A 160 -11.16 0.29 -10.89
N PRO A 161 -11.86 -0.48 -11.74
CA PRO A 161 -13.29 -0.70 -11.58
C PRO A 161 -13.59 -1.29 -10.22
N CYS A 162 -14.61 -0.76 -9.56
CA CYS A 162 -15.15 -1.45 -8.41
C CYS A 162 -15.87 -2.72 -8.82
N GLU A 163 -15.54 -3.80 -8.13
CA GLU A 163 -16.27 -5.04 -8.27
C GLU A 163 -17.53 -4.95 -7.43
N LYS A 164 -18.68 -5.08 -8.09
CA LYS A 164 -20.01 -5.01 -7.47
C LYS A 164 -20.23 -6.06 -6.37
N THR A 165 -19.38 -7.07 -6.31
CA THR A 165 -19.46 -8.19 -5.36
C THR A 165 -18.71 -7.94 -4.05
N CYS A 166 -17.89 -6.89 -3.97
CA CYS A 166 -17.13 -6.64 -2.75
C CYS A 166 -17.98 -5.85 -1.73
N PRO A 167 -18.09 -6.34 -0.48
CA PRO A 167 -18.87 -5.66 0.56
C PRO A 167 -18.22 -4.32 0.95
N SER A 168 -16.89 -4.28 0.97
CA SER A 168 -16.12 -3.07 1.23
C SER A 168 -14.77 -3.10 0.53
N ARG A 169 -14.15 -1.92 0.40
CA ARG A 169 -12.76 -1.73 -0.07
C ARG A 169 -12.13 -0.53 0.60
N MET A 170 -10.81 -0.57 0.79
CA MET A 170 -10.08 0.61 1.26
C MET A 170 -9.71 1.53 0.08
N TYR A 171 -9.92 2.82 0.23
CA TYR A 171 -9.45 3.85 -0.70
C TYR A 171 -8.36 4.69 -0.02
N SER A 172 -7.13 4.61 -0.53
CA SER A 172 -6.00 5.38 -0.03
C SER A 172 -5.91 6.75 -0.72
N PHE A 173 -5.52 7.78 0.03
CA PHE A 173 -5.37 9.15 -0.45
C PHE A 173 -4.36 9.92 0.43
N ARG A 174 -4.02 11.14 0.02
CA ARG A 174 -3.15 12.02 0.80
C ARG A 174 -3.95 12.96 1.68
N GLY A 175 -3.52 13.10 2.93
CA GLY A 175 -4.14 14.02 3.86
C GLY A 175 -3.70 13.82 5.30
N THR A 176 -4.29 14.64 6.18
CA THR A 176 -4.02 14.65 7.61
C THR A 176 -5.31 14.58 8.41
N ILE A 177 -5.17 14.10 9.65
CA ILE A 177 -6.24 13.98 10.63
C ILE A 177 -5.64 14.17 12.03
N SER A 178 -6.44 14.65 12.98
CA SER A 178 -6.06 14.61 14.40
C SER A 178 -5.95 13.16 14.88
N MET A 179 -4.82 12.82 15.53
CA MET A 179 -4.57 11.47 16.03
C MET A 179 -5.16 11.20 17.43
N GLU A 180 -5.77 12.18 18.08
CA GLU A 180 -6.21 12.12 19.49
C GLU A 180 -7.18 10.96 19.79
N ASN A 181 -8.06 10.65 18.84
CA ASN A 181 -9.08 9.60 18.97
C ASN A 181 -8.72 8.32 18.19
N GLY A 182 -7.50 8.25 17.67
CA GLY A 182 -7.02 7.11 16.93
C GLY A 182 -6.46 6.04 17.86
N LYS A 183 -6.66 4.77 17.51
CA LYS A 183 -6.03 3.63 18.16
C LYS A 183 -4.76 3.26 17.39
N THR A 184 -3.60 3.47 18.00
CA THR A 184 -2.33 2.98 17.44
C THR A 184 -2.34 1.47 17.34
N VAL A 185 -2.02 0.94 16.16
CA VAL A 185 -1.88 -0.49 15.89
C VAL A 185 -0.46 -0.82 15.45
N ALA A 186 -0.12 -2.11 15.43
CA ALA A 186 1.22 -2.58 15.12
C ALA A 186 1.72 -2.08 13.74
N ASN A 187 2.96 -1.58 13.75
CA ASN A 187 3.66 -0.93 12.65
C ASN A 187 3.88 -1.83 11.42
N GLY A 188 4.08 -1.20 10.26
CA GLY A 188 4.44 -1.85 9.00
C GLY A 188 4.33 -0.90 7.81
N PRO A 189 4.64 -1.37 6.58
CA PRO A 189 4.37 -0.62 5.36
C PRO A 189 2.89 -0.30 5.18
N TRP A 190 2.57 0.68 4.33
CA TRP A 190 1.22 1.24 4.25
C TRP A 190 0.18 0.21 3.82
N ASN A 191 0.50 -0.64 2.85
CA ASN A 191 -0.34 -1.76 2.41
C ASN A 191 -0.77 -2.65 3.60
N GLN A 192 0.12 -2.93 4.56
CA GLN A 192 -0.24 -3.72 5.74
C GLN A 192 -1.22 -2.97 6.64
N CYS A 193 -1.02 -1.66 6.80
CA CYS A 193 -1.93 -0.82 7.58
C CYS A 193 -3.33 -0.84 6.97
N VAL A 194 -3.40 -0.63 5.66
CA VAL A 194 -4.64 -0.65 4.87
C VAL A 194 -5.34 -2.01 4.95
N THR A 195 -4.61 -3.11 4.72
CA THR A 195 -5.18 -4.46 4.77
C THR A 195 -5.62 -4.86 6.18
N LYS A 196 -4.86 -4.49 7.22
CA LYS A 196 -5.30 -4.71 8.61
C LYS A 196 -6.58 -3.95 8.92
N CYS A 197 -6.71 -2.71 8.46
CA CYS A 197 -7.95 -1.94 8.65
C CYS A 197 -9.12 -2.55 7.88
N LEU A 198 -8.89 -3.06 6.67
CA LEU A 198 -9.91 -3.74 5.89
C LEU A 198 -10.57 -4.89 6.69
N HIS A 199 -9.74 -5.72 7.33
CA HIS A 199 -10.17 -6.89 8.10
C HIS A 199 -10.60 -6.58 9.55
N ASP A 200 -10.31 -5.40 10.06
CA ASP A 200 -10.78 -4.98 11.38
C ASP A 200 -12.19 -4.40 11.26
N GLU A 201 -13.17 -5.09 11.86
CA GLU A 201 -14.58 -4.69 11.89
C GLU A 201 -14.80 -3.31 12.53
N ASN A 202 -13.89 -2.89 13.41
CA ASN A 202 -13.96 -1.60 14.10
C ASN A 202 -13.18 -0.48 13.39
N CYS A 203 -12.52 -0.76 12.26
CA CYS A 203 -11.78 0.24 11.50
C CYS A 203 -12.59 0.75 10.31
N ILE A 204 -12.85 2.06 10.27
CA ILE A 204 -13.44 2.76 9.11
C ILE A 204 -12.41 3.64 8.39
N LEU A 205 -11.37 4.10 9.11
CA LEU A 205 -10.32 4.93 8.56
C LEU A 205 -8.97 4.50 9.16
N ALA A 206 -7.97 4.32 8.30
CA ALA A 206 -6.58 4.14 8.67
C ALA A 206 -5.81 5.44 8.38
N ALA A 207 -4.85 5.76 9.24
CA ALA A 207 -3.98 6.92 9.07
C ALA A 207 -2.55 6.61 9.45
N SER A 208 -1.63 7.36 8.85
CA SER A 208 -0.22 7.31 9.16
C SER A 208 0.37 8.72 9.06
N ASN A 209 0.92 9.22 10.17
CA ASN A 209 1.67 10.48 10.22
C ASN A 209 3.20 10.27 10.18
N THR A 210 3.67 9.03 10.25
CA THR A 210 5.08 8.67 10.07
C THR A 210 5.16 7.35 9.30
N TYR A 211 6.25 7.16 8.57
CA TYR A 211 6.50 6.07 7.63
C TYR A 211 6.16 4.62 8.03
N THR A 212 6.03 4.31 9.33
CA THR A 212 5.68 2.96 9.80
C THR A 212 4.55 2.94 10.83
N ALA A 213 4.08 4.09 11.31
CA ALA A 213 3.00 4.15 12.27
C ALA A 213 1.67 3.92 11.57
N CYS A 214 0.79 3.14 12.20
CA CYS A 214 -0.54 2.87 11.70
C CYS A 214 -1.54 3.16 12.83
N VAL A 215 -2.55 3.99 12.53
CA VAL A 215 -3.56 4.44 13.47
C VAL A 215 -4.93 4.16 12.88
N PHE A 216 -5.78 3.47 13.64
CA PHE A 216 -7.15 3.14 13.22
C PHE A 216 -8.16 4.04 13.93
N PHE A 217 -9.16 4.44 13.17
CA PHE A 217 -10.31 5.19 13.65
C PHE A 217 -11.55 4.35 13.39
N GLY A 218 -12.43 4.35 14.38
CA GLY A 218 -13.73 3.71 14.29
C GLY A 218 -14.81 4.70 13.90
N ILE A 219 -16.04 4.21 13.97
CA ILE A 219 -17.23 5.04 13.78
C ILE A 219 -17.28 6.11 14.87
N GLU A 220 -17.66 7.35 14.50
CA GLU A 220 -17.82 8.50 15.40
C GLU A 220 -16.54 8.99 16.10
N THR A 221 -15.36 8.45 15.78
CA THR A 221 -14.10 8.87 16.42
C THR A 221 -13.43 10.06 15.74
N PHE A 222 -13.97 10.53 14.61
CA PHE A 222 -13.45 11.69 13.87
C PHE A 222 -14.57 12.47 13.20
N THR A 223 -14.38 13.78 13.08
CA THR A 223 -15.36 14.71 12.51
C THR A 223 -14.79 15.56 11.38
N GLU A 224 -13.49 15.49 11.15
CA GLU A 224 -12.80 16.30 10.15
C GLU A 224 -11.54 15.58 9.68
N LEU A 225 -11.25 15.70 8.38
CA LEU A 225 -9.95 15.39 7.81
C LEU A 225 -9.58 16.47 6.78
N THR A 226 -8.28 16.61 6.50
CA THR A 226 -7.78 17.55 5.49
C THR A 226 -7.08 16.80 4.37
N LEU A 227 -7.54 16.99 3.14
CA LEU A 227 -6.93 16.46 1.92
C LEU A 227 -5.68 17.25 1.55
N SER A 228 -4.71 16.56 0.97
CA SER A 228 -3.49 17.17 0.46
C SER A 228 -3.40 16.93 -1.05
N ASP A 229 -3.24 18.01 -1.80
CA ASP A 229 -2.95 17.95 -3.24
C ASP A 229 -1.43 17.83 -3.50
N SER A 230 -0.62 17.87 -2.44
CA SER A 230 0.81 17.64 -2.52
C SER A 230 1.11 16.16 -2.44
N TYR A 231 1.78 15.65 -3.47
CA TYR A 231 2.29 14.28 -3.50
C TYR A 231 3.81 14.23 -3.25
N GLU A 232 4.41 15.35 -2.82
CA GLU A 232 5.82 15.41 -2.50
C GLU A 232 6.15 14.50 -1.30
N ILE A 233 7.29 13.83 -1.39
CA ILE A 233 7.77 12.93 -0.35
C ILE A 233 8.59 13.72 0.67
N ASP A 234 8.06 13.86 1.88
CA ASP A 234 8.72 14.49 3.03
C ASP A 234 9.69 13.53 3.75
N SER A 235 10.61 14.08 4.53
CA SER A 235 11.60 13.31 5.29
C SER A 235 11.11 12.72 6.62
N THR A 236 10.04 13.26 7.19
CA THR A 236 9.64 13.01 8.58
C THR A 236 8.18 12.64 8.74
N ALA A 237 7.31 13.18 7.90
CA ALA A 237 5.88 12.99 7.98
C ALA A 237 5.38 12.16 6.80
N THR A 238 4.40 11.32 7.08
CA THR A 238 3.51 10.78 6.06
C THR A 238 2.18 11.50 6.16
N GLU A 239 1.56 11.77 5.03
CA GLU A 239 0.19 12.31 4.98
C GLU A 239 -0.71 11.23 4.38
N TYR A 240 -0.74 10.03 5.00
CA TYR A 240 -1.42 8.87 4.40
C TYR A 240 -2.71 8.61 5.15
N LEU A 241 -3.80 8.56 4.41
CA LEU A 241 -5.12 8.20 4.90
C LEU A 241 -5.71 7.13 3.99
N ALA A 242 -6.47 6.20 4.57
CA ALA A 242 -7.31 5.29 3.79
C ALA A 242 -8.66 5.13 4.46
N ILE A 243 -9.73 5.26 3.69
CA ILE A 243 -11.10 5.12 4.18
C ILE A 243 -11.74 3.85 3.62
N LYS A 244 -12.50 3.15 4.45
CA LYS A 244 -13.23 1.95 4.07
C LYS A 244 -14.53 2.37 3.38
N LEU A 245 -14.58 2.16 2.06
CA LEU A 245 -15.75 2.37 1.22
C LEU A 245 -16.66 1.14 1.29
N ILE A 246 -17.97 1.36 1.42
CA ILE A 246 -18.97 0.29 1.57
C ILE A 246 -19.93 0.33 0.39
N ASN A 247 -20.26 -0.85 -0.12
CA ASN A 247 -21.15 -1.04 -1.25
C ASN A 247 -22.62 -1.22 -0.79
N THR A 248 -23.14 -0.30 0.01
CA THR A 248 -24.47 -0.41 0.64
C THR A 248 -25.59 0.26 -0.16
N THR A 249 -25.30 0.88 -1.32
CA THR A 249 -26.35 1.33 -2.24
C THR A 249 -26.13 0.79 -3.65
N PRO A 250 -27.12 0.08 -4.25
CA PRO A 250 -27.04 -0.46 -5.62
C PRO A 250 -26.71 0.58 -6.70
N ASP A 251 -26.95 1.87 -6.40
CA ASP A 251 -26.71 3.01 -7.29
C ASP A 251 -25.35 3.71 -7.04
N LEU A 252 -24.69 3.48 -5.90
CA LEU A 252 -23.27 3.80 -5.71
C LEU A 252 -22.44 2.66 -6.32
N ASN A 253 -22.43 2.60 -7.66
CA ASN A 253 -21.19 2.15 -8.31
C ASN A 253 -20.07 2.97 -7.67
N CYS A 254 -19.04 2.33 -7.10
CA CYS A 254 -18.02 3.08 -6.35
C CYS A 254 -17.64 4.36 -7.08
N PRO A 255 -17.56 5.47 -6.35
CA PRO A 255 -17.36 6.80 -6.92
C PRO A 255 -16.29 6.80 -8.01
N ALA A 256 -16.63 7.30 -9.20
CA ALA A 256 -15.75 7.27 -10.36
C ALA A 256 -14.47 8.11 -10.18
N ASP A 257 -14.48 9.01 -9.20
CA ASP A 257 -13.37 9.88 -8.84
C ASP A 257 -13.37 10.23 -7.34
N GLU A 258 -12.29 10.85 -6.91
CA GLU A 258 -12.03 11.30 -5.54
C GLU A 258 -13.07 12.29 -5.01
N ASN A 259 -13.61 13.19 -5.84
CA ASN A 259 -14.61 14.15 -5.39
C ASN A 259 -15.94 13.47 -5.07
N ALA A 260 -16.28 12.44 -5.85
CA ALA A 260 -17.41 11.60 -5.54
C ALA A 260 -17.17 10.86 -4.20
N VAL A 261 -15.98 10.34 -3.89
CA VAL A 261 -15.70 9.76 -2.56
C VAL A 261 -16.04 10.74 -1.43
N PHE A 262 -15.58 12.00 -1.53
CA PHE A 262 -15.69 12.99 -0.45
C PHE A 262 -16.94 13.90 -0.52
N SER A 263 -17.93 13.54 -1.34
CA SER A 263 -19.22 14.24 -1.46
C SER A 263 -20.41 13.30 -1.32
N ASN A 264 -20.19 12.11 -0.77
CA ASN A 264 -21.18 11.03 -0.68
C ASN A 264 -21.57 10.71 0.76
N THR A 265 -22.73 10.06 0.87
CA THR A 265 -23.19 9.40 2.10
C THR A 265 -22.87 7.92 2.02
N MET A 266 -22.24 7.38 3.06
CA MET A 266 -21.98 5.95 3.22
C MET A 266 -22.85 5.41 4.35
N ASP A 267 -23.54 4.31 4.10
CA ASP A 267 -24.23 3.54 5.14
C ASP A 267 -23.22 2.59 5.79
N VAL A 268 -22.88 2.89 7.06
CA VAL A 268 -21.88 2.19 7.87
C VAL A 268 -22.50 1.19 8.86
N THR A 269 -23.80 0.95 8.76
CA THR A 269 -24.56 0.08 9.69
C THR A 269 -23.99 -1.33 9.77
N SER A 270 -23.49 -1.84 8.65
CA SER A 270 -22.88 -3.18 8.57
C SER A 270 -21.63 -3.38 9.43
N PHE A 271 -21.05 -2.31 9.99
CA PHE A 271 -19.91 -2.37 10.91
C PHE A 271 -20.29 -2.34 12.40
N LEU A 272 -21.59 -2.28 12.73
CA LEU A 272 -22.05 -2.31 14.11
C LEU A 272 -22.23 -3.76 14.58
N GLU A 273 -21.72 -4.08 15.78
CA GLU A 273 -21.83 -5.42 16.39
C GLU A 273 -23.29 -5.90 16.50
N GLU A 274 -23.51 -7.21 16.27
CA GLU A 274 -24.78 -7.86 16.59
C GLU A 274 -25.10 -7.69 18.09
N GLY A 275 -26.20 -7.00 18.41
CA GLY A 275 -26.67 -6.83 19.78
C GLY A 275 -26.68 -5.39 20.31
N ARG A 276 -26.19 -4.41 19.55
CA ARG A 276 -26.76 -3.05 19.64
C ARG A 276 -28.10 -3.10 18.92
N ASP A 277 -29.16 -2.53 19.50
CA ASP A 277 -30.39 -2.27 18.75
C ASP A 277 -29.98 -1.70 17.38
N HIS A 278 -30.34 -2.37 16.28
CA HIS A 278 -29.81 -2.07 14.94
C HIS A 278 -30.18 -0.64 14.51
N ILE A 279 -29.37 0.30 14.93
CA ILE A 279 -29.44 1.70 14.54
C ILE A 279 -28.76 1.76 13.18
N ASN A 280 -29.53 2.11 12.15
CA ASN A 280 -28.93 2.45 10.87
C ASN A 280 -28.06 3.69 11.09
N LEU A 281 -26.79 3.64 10.73
CA LEU A 281 -25.86 4.73 10.94
C LEU A 281 -25.20 5.11 9.61
N HIS A 282 -25.24 6.40 9.30
CA HIS A 282 -24.70 6.94 8.06
C HIS A 282 -23.57 7.92 8.36
N MET A 283 -22.55 7.88 7.50
CA MET A 283 -21.44 8.82 7.47
C MET A 283 -21.58 9.70 6.23
N ILE A 284 -21.69 11.02 6.41
CA ILE A 284 -21.63 11.99 5.30
C ILE A 284 -20.26 12.63 5.29
N LEU A 285 -19.64 12.63 4.10
CA LEU A 285 -18.43 13.40 3.82
C LEU A 285 -18.80 14.67 3.04
N LYS A 286 -18.42 15.83 3.57
CA LYS A 286 -18.66 17.15 2.92
C LYS A 286 -17.34 17.89 2.71
N LYS A 287 -16.83 17.81 1.49
CA LYS A 287 -15.63 18.57 1.07
C LYS A 287 -15.93 20.06 0.88
N THR A 288 -15.21 20.92 1.59
CA THR A 288 -15.15 22.38 1.40
C THR A 288 -13.68 22.80 1.25
N GLY A 289 -13.26 23.11 0.02
CA GLY A 289 -11.83 23.25 -0.27
C GLY A 289 -11.09 21.93 -0.03
N ASN A 290 -10.08 21.95 0.83
CA ASN A 290 -9.31 20.75 1.19
C ASN A 290 -9.81 20.10 2.49
N THR A 291 -10.72 20.75 3.21
CA THR A 291 -11.30 20.18 4.44
C THR A 291 -12.50 19.31 4.10
N VAL A 292 -12.56 18.11 4.68
CA VAL A 292 -13.74 17.23 4.62
C VAL A 292 -14.32 17.14 6.01
N ASN A 293 -15.53 17.70 6.17
CA ASN A 293 -16.31 17.54 7.39
C ASN A 293 -17.02 16.19 7.35
N VAL A 294 -17.02 15.49 8.48
CA VAL A 294 -17.61 14.17 8.65
C VAL A 294 -18.76 14.28 9.64
N GLU A 295 -19.96 14.00 9.16
CA GLU A 295 -21.18 13.97 9.98
C GLU A 295 -21.68 12.54 10.13
N TRP A 296 -21.96 12.16 11.37
CA TRP A 296 -22.54 10.86 11.73
C TRP A 296 -23.99 11.09 12.14
N PHE A 297 -24.91 10.32 11.58
CA PHE A 297 -26.32 10.44 11.94
C PHE A 297 -27.09 9.14 11.69
N GLU A 298 -28.10 8.95 12.50
CA GLU A 298 -29.09 7.90 12.33
C GLU A 298 -30.17 8.42 11.36
N PRO A 299 -30.45 7.75 10.24
CA PRO A 299 -31.62 8.08 9.43
C PRO A 299 -32.83 7.85 10.32
N ASN A 300 -33.53 8.94 10.66
CA ASN A 300 -34.65 8.94 11.59
C ASN A 300 -35.54 7.69 11.45
N GLN A 301 -35.82 7.02 12.58
CA GLN A 301 -36.90 6.04 12.76
C GLN A 301 -38.32 6.63 12.55
N TYR A 302 -38.43 7.80 11.92
CA TYR A 302 -39.67 8.51 11.65
C TYR A 302 -39.65 9.07 10.23
N GLY A 303 -40.00 8.20 9.29
CA GLY A 303 -40.45 8.51 7.93
C GLY A 303 -41.59 7.57 7.57
#